data_AF-A0A383B817-F1
#
_entry.id   AF-A0A383B817-F1
#
_cell.length_a   1.000
_cell.length_b   1.000
_cell.length_c   1.000
_cell.angle_alpha   90.00
_cell.angle_beta   90.00
_cell.angle_gamma   90.00
#
_symmetry.space_group_name_H-M   'P 1'
#
loop_
_entity.id
_entity.type
_entity.pdbx_description
1 polymer ?
#
loop_
_entity_poly.entity_id
_entity_poly.type
_entity_poly.pdbx_seq_one_letter_code
_entity_poly.pdbx_strand_id
1 'polypeptide(L)'
;SYVVDFLVHNGLGAHLAAGFPEMVDDLPLLAKAPEDRVEVDLEQVSVLDPACGSGHFLLGAYDVLEKAWGHAGVEPGDAAPFIVSSLWGIDIDPRATQIAQTAVMFRARRHCKEQRLPVANVICARALPAGPEIDDLFERLPAHVGRAVRAIADELTDAPTLGPLLKIEQRLSQEARDIFGTGVVEGTLSEHATDSADSIEAQILAVLVEIADSTTSTPAQRLFAAEAHDAVRFVEAMSRRYTAVLM
;
A
#
# COMPACT_ATOMS: atom_id res chain seq x y z
N SER A 1 -5.16 22.00 -5.31
CA SER A 1 -5.37 22.35 -6.74
C SER A 1 -6.77 21.90 -7.05
N TYR A 2 -7.61 22.72 -7.71
CA TYR A 2 -9.05 22.47 -7.82
C TYR A 2 -9.41 21.02 -8.17
N VAL A 3 -8.72 20.41 -9.15
CA VAL A 3 -8.98 19.01 -9.56
C VAL A 3 -8.65 18.01 -8.46
N VAL A 4 -7.49 18.16 -7.81
CA VAL A 4 -7.08 17.31 -6.69
C VAL A 4 -8.07 17.42 -5.55
N ASP A 5 -8.40 18.66 -5.16
CA ASP A 5 -9.28 18.93 -4.03
C ASP A 5 -10.69 18.37 -4.33
N PHE A 6 -11.18 18.52 -5.57
CA PHE A 6 -12.44 17.94 -6.00
C PHE A 6 -12.44 16.41 -5.91
N LEU A 7 -11.44 15.72 -6.45
CA LEU A 7 -11.37 14.26 -6.46
C LEU A 7 -11.22 13.69 -5.05
N VAL A 8 -10.38 14.31 -4.21
CA VAL A 8 -10.22 13.89 -2.81
C VAL A 8 -11.52 14.09 -2.03
N HIS A 9 -12.20 15.22 -2.19
CA HIS A 9 -13.47 15.47 -1.49
C HIS A 9 -14.56 14.49 -1.91
N ASN A 10 -14.63 14.11 -3.19
CA ASN A 10 -15.67 13.22 -3.69
C ASN A 10 -15.34 11.73 -3.58
N GLY A 11 -14.06 11.36 -3.37
CA GLY A 11 -13.64 10.00 -3.05
C GLY A 11 -13.58 9.77 -1.55
N LEU A 12 -12.46 10.16 -0.94
CA LEU A 12 -12.22 9.99 0.50
C LEU A 12 -13.17 10.84 1.36
N GLY A 13 -13.32 12.13 1.03
CA GLY A 13 -14.13 13.05 1.81
C GLY A 13 -15.60 12.62 1.90
N ALA A 14 -16.17 12.11 0.81
CA ALA A 14 -17.54 11.60 0.77
C ALA A 14 -17.73 10.38 1.69
N HIS A 15 -16.77 9.45 1.72
CA HIS A 15 -16.81 8.31 2.63
C HIS A 15 -16.73 8.75 4.09
N LEU A 16 -15.80 9.66 4.42
CA LEU A 16 -15.65 10.18 5.78
C LEU A 16 -16.87 10.98 6.22
N ALA A 17 -17.45 11.81 5.35
CA ALA A 17 -18.67 12.59 5.64
C ALA A 17 -19.91 11.72 5.89
N ALA A 18 -19.89 10.46 5.47
CA ALA A 18 -20.95 9.51 5.78
C ALA A 18 -20.90 9.07 7.26
N GLY A 19 -19.72 9.03 7.87
CA GLY A 19 -19.52 8.77 9.31
C GLY A 19 -19.43 10.03 10.18
N PHE A 20 -18.93 11.13 9.62
CA PHE A 20 -18.74 12.43 10.28
C PHE A 20 -19.49 13.53 9.50
N PRO A 21 -20.82 13.67 9.70
CA PRO A 21 -21.67 14.57 8.91
C PRO A 21 -21.19 16.04 8.87
N GLU A 22 -20.60 16.51 9.96
CA GLU A 22 -20.03 17.86 10.12
C GLU A 22 -18.87 18.15 9.16
N MET A 23 -18.23 17.12 8.61
CA MET A 23 -17.19 17.29 7.59
C MET A 23 -17.71 17.88 6.28
N VAL A 24 -19.02 17.90 6.04
CA VAL A 24 -19.56 18.50 4.80
C VAL A 24 -19.15 19.98 4.68
N ASP A 25 -19.10 20.72 5.78
CA ASP A 25 -18.69 22.14 5.78
C ASP A 25 -17.20 22.31 5.45
N ASP A 26 -16.42 21.27 5.69
CA ASP A 26 -14.99 21.19 5.45
C ASP A 26 -14.61 20.79 4.02
N LEU A 27 -15.59 20.36 3.21
CA LEU A 27 -15.43 19.78 1.89
C LEU A 27 -16.13 20.64 0.82
N PRO A 28 -15.62 21.85 0.51
CA PRO A 28 -16.32 22.83 -0.34
C PRO A 28 -16.53 22.38 -1.80
N LEU A 29 -15.88 21.30 -2.22
CA LEU A 29 -16.00 20.74 -3.57
C LEU A 29 -16.74 19.40 -3.59
N LEU A 30 -17.37 19.00 -2.48
CA LEU A 30 -18.20 17.81 -2.41
C LEU A 30 -19.44 18.02 -3.30
N ALA A 31 -19.59 17.20 -4.34
CA ALA A 31 -20.64 17.34 -5.33
C ALA A 31 -22.01 16.97 -4.74
N LYS A 32 -22.05 15.97 -3.87
CA LYS A 32 -23.25 15.50 -3.18
C LYS A 32 -22.89 15.00 -1.79
N ALA A 33 -23.57 15.51 -0.77
CA ALA A 33 -23.46 14.98 0.58
C ALA A 33 -24.02 13.54 0.65
N PRO A 34 -23.35 12.62 1.36
CA PRO A 34 -23.87 11.26 1.54
C PRO A 34 -25.20 11.31 2.31
N GLU A 35 -26.20 10.59 1.79
CA GLU A 35 -27.50 10.43 2.44
C GLU A 35 -27.45 9.30 3.47
N ASP A 36 -26.75 8.22 3.13
CA ASP A 36 -26.55 7.06 3.99
C ASP A 36 -25.45 7.32 5.04
N ARG A 37 -25.67 6.79 6.24
CA ARG A 37 -24.71 6.84 7.34
C ARG A 37 -24.00 5.51 7.48
N VAL A 38 -22.70 5.56 7.66
CA VAL A 38 -21.85 4.39 7.91
C VAL A 38 -20.99 4.66 9.13
N GLU A 39 -20.72 3.63 9.91
CA GLU A 39 -19.72 3.71 10.95
C GLU A 39 -18.33 3.73 10.30
N VAL A 40 -17.52 4.74 10.63
CA VAL A 40 -16.17 4.90 10.10
C VAL A 40 -15.19 4.76 11.26
N ASP A 41 -14.41 3.70 11.24
CA ASP A 41 -13.22 3.57 12.08
C ASP A 41 -12.04 4.25 11.39
N LEU A 42 -11.65 5.43 11.88
CA LEU A 42 -10.55 6.23 11.30
C LEU A 42 -9.21 5.51 11.31
N GLU A 43 -8.98 4.58 12.24
CA GLU A 43 -7.72 3.80 12.28
C GLU A 43 -7.63 2.77 11.16
N GLN A 44 -8.78 2.36 10.58
CA GLN A 44 -8.86 1.42 9.46
C GLN A 44 -8.95 2.12 8.10
N VAL A 45 -9.07 3.45 8.08
CA VAL A 45 -9.10 4.21 6.83
C VAL A 45 -7.73 4.16 6.16
N SER A 46 -7.71 3.83 4.88
CA SER A 46 -6.50 3.84 4.06
C SER A 46 -6.76 4.31 2.64
N VAL A 47 -5.77 4.94 2.02
CA VAL A 47 -5.91 5.60 0.73
C VAL A 47 -4.73 5.25 -0.16
N LEU A 48 -5.00 4.91 -1.41
CA LEU A 48 -3.99 4.66 -2.43
C LEU A 48 -4.03 5.75 -3.51
N ASP A 49 -2.85 6.30 -3.83
CA ASP A 49 -2.58 7.04 -5.06
C ASP A 49 -1.61 6.20 -5.93
N PRO A 50 -2.11 5.50 -6.96
CA PRO A 50 -1.33 4.52 -7.73
C PRO A 50 -0.37 5.16 -8.76
N ALA A 51 -0.39 6.48 -8.92
CA ALA A 51 0.51 7.20 -9.82
C ALA A 51 0.87 8.55 -9.20
N CYS A 52 1.51 8.49 -8.02
CA CYS A 52 1.48 9.60 -7.09
C CYS A 52 2.28 10.83 -7.53
N GLY A 53 3.23 10.67 -8.45
CA GLY A 53 4.09 11.74 -8.91
C GLY A 53 4.73 12.46 -7.72
N SER A 54 4.44 13.76 -7.60
CA SER A 54 4.93 14.59 -6.49
C SER A 54 4.09 14.51 -5.19
N GLY A 55 3.05 13.67 -5.15
CA GLY A 55 2.24 13.39 -3.96
C GLY A 55 1.09 14.37 -3.73
N HIS A 56 0.61 15.08 -4.75
CA HIS A 56 -0.44 16.09 -4.57
C HIS A 56 -1.76 15.51 -4.02
N PHE A 57 -2.18 14.34 -4.50
CA PHE A 57 -3.36 13.66 -3.96
C PHE A 57 -3.13 13.16 -2.54
N LEU A 58 -1.95 12.61 -2.24
CA LEU A 58 -1.59 12.21 -0.87
C LEU A 58 -1.66 13.39 0.11
N LEU A 59 -1.20 14.57 -0.29
CA LEU A 59 -1.29 15.78 0.52
C LEU A 59 -2.74 16.26 0.68
N GLY A 60 -3.56 16.17 -0.36
CA GLY A 60 -5.00 16.49 -0.25
C GLY A 60 -5.72 15.51 0.68
N ALA A 61 -5.42 14.22 0.57
CA ALA A 61 -5.93 13.19 1.47
C ALA A 61 -5.49 13.42 2.92
N TYR A 62 -4.24 13.82 3.13
CA TYR A 62 -3.72 14.20 4.45
C TYR A 62 -4.60 15.30 5.07
N ASP A 63 -4.89 16.37 4.33
CA ASP A 63 -5.66 17.50 4.84
C ASP A 63 -7.10 17.10 5.19
N VAL A 64 -7.72 16.22 4.40
CA VAL A 64 -9.07 15.72 4.69
C VAL A 64 -9.07 14.78 5.91
N LEU A 65 -8.07 13.92 6.06
CA LEU A 65 -7.94 13.04 7.23
C LEU A 65 -7.65 13.84 8.51
N GLU A 66 -6.80 14.87 8.45
CA GLU A 66 -6.52 15.74 9.59
C GLU A 66 -7.80 16.37 10.14
N LYS A 67 -8.71 16.81 9.25
CA LYS A 67 -10.03 17.31 9.63
C LYS A 67 -10.91 16.24 10.26
N ALA A 68 -10.96 15.04 9.68
CA ALA A 68 -11.75 13.93 10.21
C ALA A 68 -11.31 13.54 11.64
N TRP A 69 -10.00 13.43 11.87
CA TRP A 69 -9.43 13.21 13.19
C TRP A 69 -9.74 14.35 14.17
N GLY A 70 -9.75 15.60 13.69
CA GLY A 70 -10.19 16.76 14.48
C GLY A 70 -11.64 16.66 14.94
N HIS A 71 -12.56 16.22 14.06
CA HIS A 71 -13.97 15.98 14.43
C HIS A 71 -14.13 14.81 15.41
N ALA A 72 -13.23 13.82 15.36
CA ALA A 72 -13.11 12.77 16.37
C ALA A 72 -12.43 13.24 17.69
N GLY A 73 -12.02 14.51 17.79
CA GLY A 73 -11.43 15.10 18.99
C GLY A 73 -9.94 14.83 19.17
N VAL A 74 -9.23 14.43 18.11
CA VAL A 74 -7.78 14.17 18.14
C VAL A 74 -7.03 15.35 17.54
N GLU A 75 -6.03 15.85 18.27
CA GLU A 75 -5.22 16.97 17.83
C GLU A 75 -4.34 16.60 16.61
N PRO A 76 -4.09 17.53 15.68
CA PRO A 76 -3.34 17.26 14.44
C PRO A 76 -1.95 16.62 14.66
N GLY A 77 -1.27 16.97 15.76
CA GLY A 77 0.03 16.40 16.10
C GLY A 77 -0.05 14.92 16.49
N ASP A 78 -1.11 14.52 17.17
CA ASP A 78 -1.37 13.15 17.62
C ASP A 78 -1.99 12.29 16.51
N ALA A 79 -2.75 12.91 15.59
CA ALA A 79 -3.29 12.23 14.42
C ALA A 79 -2.22 11.92 13.35
N ALA A 80 -1.16 12.73 13.26
CA ALA A 80 -0.17 12.65 12.18
C ALA A 80 0.45 11.25 11.97
N PRO A 81 0.85 10.48 13.01
CA PRO A 81 1.34 9.12 12.82
C PRO A 81 0.33 8.18 12.15
N PHE A 82 -0.95 8.29 12.52
CA PHE A 82 -2.03 7.50 11.92
C PHE A 82 -2.25 7.89 10.46
N ILE A 83 -2.31 9.20 10.19
CA ILE A 83 -2.50 9.73 8.82
C ILE A 83 -1.33 9.33 7.92
N VAL A 84 -0.08 9.42 8.36
CA VAL A 84 1.07 8.99 7.53
C VAL A 84 0.99 7.48 7.24
N SER A 85 0.51 6.68 8.19
CA SER A 85 0.36 5.22 8.01
C SER A 85 -0.80 4.84 7.08
N SER A 86 -1.84 5.68 6.98
CA SER A 86 -3.00 5.43 6.13
C SER A 86 -2.77 5.79 4.66
N LEU A 87 -1.74 6.60 4.36
CA LEU A 87 -1.46 7.09 3.01
C LEU A 87 -0.49 6.17 2.27
N TRP A 88 -0.93 5.70 1.10
CA TRP A 88 -0.16 4.84 0.20
C TRP A 88 0.00 5.50 -1.16
N GLY A 89 1.23 5.60 -1.64
CA GLY A 89 1.57 6.14 -2.95
C GLY A 89 2.41 5.15 -3.74
N ILE A 90 2.17 5.04 -5.04
CA ILE A 90 3.01 4.26 -5.94
C ILE A 90 3.41 5.14 -7.12
N ASP A 91 4.68 5.10 -7.50
CA ASP A 91 5.16 5.68 -8.76
C ASP A 91 6.27 4.81 -9.35
N ILE A 92 6.49 4.89 -10.66
CA ILE A 92 7.58 4.18 -11.34
C ILE A 92 8.88 4.98 -11.32
N ASP A 93 8.83 6.30 -11.10
CA ASP A 93 10.02 7.16 -11.01
C ASP A 93 10.48 7.30 -9.54
N PRO A 94 11.69 6.82 -9.20
CA PRO A 94 12.20 6.91 -7.83
C PRO A 94 12.42 8.35 -7.34
N ARG A 95 12.53 9.33 -8.24
CA ARG A 95 12.63 10.74 -7.86
C ARG A 95 11.26 11.28 -7.46
N ALA A 96 10.21 10.85 -8.15
CA ALA A 96 8.84 11.23 -7.84
C ALA A 96 8.45 10.69 -6.45
N THR A 97 8.73 9.41 -6.19
CA THR A 97 8.48 8.80 -4.88
C THR A 97 9.24 9.51 -3.76
N GLN A 98 10.52 9.85 -3.96
CA GLN A 98 11.29 10.60 -2.96
C GLN A 98 10.68 11.99 -2.66
N ILE A 99 10.22 12.70 -3.70
CA ILE A 99 9.55 14.00 -3.55
C ILE A 99 8.25 13.84 -2.77
N ALA A 100 7.41 12.86 -3.15
CA ALA A 100 6.13 12.59 -2.49
C ALA A 100 6.32 12.17 -1.02
N GLN A 101 7.27 11.26 -0.73
CA GLN A 101 7.67 10.88 0.62
C GLN A 101 8.03 12.14 1.44
N THR A 102 8.92 12.97 0.91
CA THR A 102 9.37 14.19 1.61
C THR A 102 8.22 15.15 1.86
N ALA A 103 7.34 15.33 0.88
CA ALA A 103 6.20 16.22 0.99
C ALA A 103 5.21 15.77 2.08
N VAL A 104 4.88 14.47 2.13
CA VAL A 104 4.02 13.90 3.19
C VAL A 104 4.67 14.07 4.56
N MET A 105 5.97 13.77 4.67
CA MET A 105 6.69 13.93 5.95
C MET A 105 6.74 15.38 6.41
N PHE A 106 6.95 16.34 5.51
CA PHE A 106 6.92 17.77 5.85
C PHE A 106 5.52 18.25 6.25
N ARG A 107 4.48 17.73 5.59
CA ARG A 107 3.09 18.02 5.99
C ARG A 107 2.83 17.57 7.42
N ALA A 108 3.19 16.32 7.74
CA ALA A 108 3.05 15.78 9.09
C ALA A 108 3.86 16.53 10.15
N ARG A 109 5.10 16.94 9.81
CA ARG A 109 5.99 17.71 10.71
C ARG A 109 5.52 19.13 11.01
N ARG A 110 4.51 19.65 10.30
CA ARG A 110 3.90 20.95 10.61
C ARG A 110 3.32 20.98 12.02
N HIS A 111 2.65 19.89 12.42
CA HIS A 111 1.98 19.76 13.71
C HIS A 111 2.71 18.75 14.63
N CYS A 112 3.22 17.65 14.09
CA CYS A 112 3.93 16.61 14.85
C CYS A 112 5.44 16.88 14.94
N LYS A 113 5.87 17.72 15.89
CA LYS A 113 7.28 18.14 16.03
C LYS A 113 8.17 17.09 16.69
N GLU A 114 7.72 16.50 17.78
CA GLU A 114 8.57 15.72 18.68
C GLU A 114 8.38 14.21 18.53
N GLN A 115 7.18 13.76 18.19
CA GLN A 115 6.88 12.34 18.10
C GLN A 115 7.58 11.70 16.91
N ARG A 116 7.81 10.39 17.02
CA ARG A 116 8.35 9.59 15.93
C ARG A 116 7.25 9.32 14.92
N LEU A 117 7.40 9.87 13.72
CA LEU A 117 6.53 9.55 12.60
C LEU A 117 6.94 8.20 11.99
N PRO A 118 5.97 7.42 11.49
CA PRO A 118 6.24 6.24 10.68
C PRO A 118 6.86 6.63 9.33
N VAL A 119 7.38 5.64 8.62
CA VAL A 119 7.85 5.84 7.25
C VAL A 119 6.63 5.98 6.34
N ALA A 120 6.64 6.99 5.46
CA ALA A 120 5.55 7.17 4.50
C ALA A 120 5.46 5.97 3.55
N ASN A 121 4.26 5.43 3.31
CA ASN A 121 4.06 4.30 2.40
C ASN A 121 4.05 4.74 0.93
N VAL A 122 5.07 5.46 0.49
CA VAL A 122 5.23 5.86 -0.91
C VAL A 122 6.33 5.00 -1.53
N ILE A 123 5.99 4.21 -2.53
CA ILE A 123 6.75 3.06 -3.01
C ILE A 123 7.13 3.25 -4.47
N CYS A 124 8.37 2.94 -4.82
CA CYS A 124 8.79 2.85 -6.21
C CYS A 124 8.41 1.47 -6.75
N ALA A 125 7.63 1.38 -7.82
CA ALA A 125 7.38 0.09 -8.46
C ALA A 125 8.67 -0.41 -9.10
N ARG A 126 9.20 -1.52 -8.58
CA ARG A 126 10.50 -2.07 -8.96
C ARG A 126 10.43 -3.57 -9.17
N ALA A 127 11.33 -4.07 -10.01
CA ALA A 127 11.59 -5.50 -10.12
C ALA A 127 12.30 -5.99 -8.85
N LEU A 128 12.11 -7.28 -8.54
CA LEU A 128 12.96 -7.93 -7.54
C LEU A 128 14.38 -8.00 -8.11
N PRO A 129 15.40 -7.53 -7.38
CA PRO A 129 16.77 -7.63 -7.85
C PRO A 129 17.19 -9.08 -8.12
N ALA A 130 17.92 -9.32 -9.20
CA ALA A 130 18.42 -10.65 -9.56
C ALA A 130 19.84 -10.87 -9.03
N GLY A 131 20.17 -12.10 -8.62
CA GLY A 131 21.51 -12.47 -8.19
C GLY A 131 21.57 -13.85 -7.56
N PRO A 132 22.80 -14.43 -7.43
CA PRO A 132 22.98 -15.77 -6.88
C PRO A 132 22.45 -15.90 -5.45
N GLU A 133 22.48 -14.82 -4.66
CA GLU A 133 21.96 -14.77 -3.29
C GLU A 133 20.44 -15.03 -3.26
N ILE A 134 19.71 -14.53 -4.25
CA ILE A 134 18.25 -14.71 -4.39
C ILE A 134 17.93 -16.09 -4.94
N ASP A 135 18.72 -16.57 -5.90
CA ASP A 135 18.58 -17.91 -6.47
C ASP A 135 18.83 -19.00 -5.42
N ASP A 136 19.90 -18.88 -4.62
CA ASP A 136 20.21 -19.78 -3.50
C ASP A 136 19.09 -19.79 -2.46
N LEU A 137 18.47 -18.63 -2.21
CA LEU A 137 17.33 -18.53 -1.30
C LEU A 137 16.10 -19.24 -1.87
N PHE A 138 15.80 -19.09 -3.16
CA PHE A 138 14.72 -19.84 -3.82
C PHE A 138 14.92 -21.35 -3.75
N GLU A 139 16.16 -21.84 -3.84
CA GLU A 139 16.48 -23.27 -3.74
C GLU A 139 16.30 -23.84 -2.33
N ARG A 140 16.40 -23.00 -1.30
CA ARG A 140 16.18 -23.39 0.11
C ARG A 140 14.69 -23.50 0.48
N LEU A 141 13.80 -22.92 -0.32
CA LEU A 141 12.36 -22.97 -0.10
C LEU A 141 11.77 -24.33 -0.49
N PRO A 142 10.64 -24.74 0.12
CA PRO A 142 9.88 -25.88 -0.37
C PRO A 142 9.55 -25.71 -1.85
N ALA A 143 9.68 -26.78 -2.66
CA ALA A 143 9.61 -26.68 -4.12
C ALA A 143 8.34 -26.03 -4.68
N HIS A 144 7.20 -26.12 -3.97
CA HIS A 144 5.96 -25.45 -4.37
C HIS A 144 5.99 -23.94 -4.06
N VAL A 145 6.53 -23.54 -2.90
CA VAL A 145 6.72 -22.13 -2.53
C VAL A 145 7.78 -21.46 -3.40
N GLY A 146 8.93 -22.11 -3.60
CA GLY A 146 10.00 -21.56 -4.46
C GLY A 146 9.55 -21.34 -5.91
N ARG A 147 8.65 -22.18 -6.44
CA ARG A 147 8.03 -21.94 -7.76
C ARG A 147 7.14 -20.71 -7.75
N ALA A 148 6.25 -20.57 -6.77
CA ALA A 148 5.35 -19.42 -6.67
C ALA A 148 6.09 -18.10 -6.49
N VAL A 149 7.11 -18.08 -5.62
CA VAL A 149 7.93 -16.88 -5.39
C VAL A 149 8.71 -16.51 -6.66
N ARG A 150 9.27 -17.48 -7.39
CA ARG A 150 9.95 -17.21 -8.67
C ARG A 150 8.97 -16.67 -9.72
N ALA A 151 7.77 -17.24 -9.80
CA ALA A 151 6.71 -16.75 -10.68
C ALA A 151 6.34 -15.28 -10.41
N ILE A 152 6.26 -14.89 -9.14
CA ILE A 152 6.01 -13.49 -8.74
C ILE A 152 7.22 -12.61 -9.07
N ALA A 153 8.45 -13.09 -8.80
CA ALA A 153 9.67 -12.36 -9.13
C ALA A 153 9.80 -12.11 -10.64
N ASP A 154 9.47 -13.10 -11.47
CA ASP A 154 9.46 -12.98 -12.92
C ASP A 154 8.44 -11.91 -13.37
N GLU A 155 7.22 -11.93 -12.84
CA GLU A 155 6.17 -10.94 -13.13
C GLU A 155 6.61 -9.51 -12.72
N LEU A 156 7.27 -9.36 -11.57
CA LEU A 156 7.77 -8.07 -11.07
C LEU A 156 8.81 -7.42 -12.01
N THR A 157 9.42 -8.18 -12.94
CA THR A 157 10.33 -7.61 -13.95
C THR A 157 9.70 -6.47 -14.73
N ASP A 158 8.38 -6.52 -14.96
CA ASP A 158 7.65 -5.48 -15.70
C ASP A 158 7.13 -4.33 -14.81
N ALA A 159 7.28 -4.42 -13.48
CA ALA A 159 6.82 -3.40 -12.53
C ALA A 159 7.39 -1.99 -12.78
N PRO A 160 8.68 -1.80 -13.13
CA PRO A 160 9.22 -0.47 -13.46
C PRO A 160 8.57 0.20 -14.68
N THR A 161 7.86 -0.56 -15.50
CA THR A 161 7.18 -0.05 -16.71
C THR A 161 5.68 0.06 -16.50
N LEU A 162 5.06 -0.97 -15.93
CA LEU A 162 3.61 -1.07 -15.79
C LEU A 162 3.09 -0.48 -14.47
N GLY A 163 3.92 -0.41 -13.43
CA GLY A 163 3.50 -0.01 -12.09
C GLY A 163 2.27 -0.81 -11.65
N PRO A 164 1.27 -0.16 -11.02
CA PRO A 164 0.02 -0.82 -10.61
C PRO A 164 -0.79 -1.52 -11.72
N LEU A 165 -0.49 -1.26 -13.00
CA LEU A 165 -1.15 -1.98 -14.11
C LEU A 165 -0.70 -3.44 -14.24
N LEU A 166 0.39 -3.84 -13.56
CA LEU A 166 0.91 -5.21 -13.55
C LEU A 166 -0.10 -6.23 -12.95
N LYS A 167 -1.03 -5.77 -12.11
CA LYS A 167 -2.04 -6.63 -11.43
C LYS A 167 -1.41 -7.80 -10.67
N ILE A 168 -0.31 -7.52 -9.96
CA ILE A 168 0.49 -8.52 -9.25
C ILE A 168 -0.32 -9.27 -8.19
N GLU A 169 -1.36 -8.65 -7.63
CA GLU A 169 -2.30 -9.27 -6.70
C GLU A 169 -3.03 -10.47 -7.33
N GLN A 170 -3.38 -10.39 -8.62
CA GLN A 170 -4.04 -11.49 -9.32
C GLN A 170 -3.09 -12.66 -9.51
N ARG A 171 -1.81 -12.37 -9.78
CA ARG A 171 -0.77 -13.38 -9.90
C ARG A 171 -0.53 -14.08 -8.57
N LEU A 172 -0.40 -13.31 -7.48
CA LEU A 172 -0.24 -13.83 -6.12
C LEU A 172 -1.40 -14.76 -5.74
N SER A 173 -2.65 -14.33 -5.94
CA SER A 173 -3.81 -15.18 -5.66
C SER A 173 -3.88 -16.43 -6.55
N GLN A 174 -3.40 -16.35 -7.78
CA GLN A 174 -3.32 -17.51 -8.66
C GLN A 174 -2.32 -18.53 -8.13
N GLU A 175 -1.11 -18.12 -7.80
CA GLU A 175 -0.08 -19.01 -7.27
C GLU A 175 -0.48 -19.61 -5.90
N ALA A 176 -1.13 -18.82 -5.03
CA ALA A 176 -1.65 -19.33 -3.76
C ALA A 176 -2.72 -20.42 -3.96
N ARG A 177 -3.63 -20.21 -4.92
CA ARG A 177 -4.63 -21.23 -5.29
C ARG A 177 -4.01 -22.46 -5.94
N ASP A 178 -2.97 -22.31 -6.75
CA ASP A 178 -2.30 -23.45 -7.38
C ASP A 178 -1.55 -24.29 -6.35
N ILE A 179 -0.92 -23.66 -5.35
CA ILE A 179 -0.35 -24.38 -4.18
C ILE A 179 -1.45 -25.14 -3.45
N PHE A 180 -2.57 -24.49 -3.14
CA PHE A 180 -3.69 -25.11 -2.43
C PHE A 180 -4.34 -26.26 -3.23
N GLY A 181 -4.58 -26.07 -4.54
CA GLY A 181 -5.21 -27.04 -5.42
C GLY A 181 -4.39 -28.31 -5.66
N THR A 182 -3.07 -28.25 -5.44
CA THR A 182 -2.23 -29.47 -5.43
C THR A 182 -2.38 -30.31 -4.16
N GLY A 183 -3.08 -29.82 -3.13
CA GLY A 183 -3.37 -30.50 -1.87
C GLY A 183 -4.86 -30.60 -1.54
N VAL A 184 -5.52 -31.69 -1.96
CA VAL A 184 -6.81 -32.26 -1.46
C VAL A 184 -8.12 -31.89 -2.22
N VAL A 185 -8.62 -32.91 -2.94
CA VAL A 185 -9.97 -33.52 -3.05
C VAL A 185 -11.26 -32.66 -3.02
N GLU A 186 -12.05 -32.84 -4.08
CA GLU A 186 -13.51 -32.66 -4.21
C GLU A 186 -14.31 -32.72 -2.89
N GLY A 187 -14.94 -31.61 -2.51
CA GLY A 187 -16.09 -31.61 -1.60
C GLY A 187 -16.16 -30.41 -0.65
N THR A 188 -17.12 -29.52 -0.92
CA THR A 188 -17.74 -28.58 0.04
C THR A 188 -16.82 -27.61 0.80
N LEU A 189 -16.11 -26.69 0.14
CA LEU A 189 -15.28 -25.68 0.83
C LEU A 189 -15.21 -24.36 0.04
N SER A 190 -16.10 -23.40 0.30
CA SER A 190 -15.98 -22.04 -0.27
C SER A 190 -15.37 -21.05 0.73
N GLU A 191 -15.75 -21.10 2.02
CA GLU A 191 -15.24 -20.16 3.03
C GLU A 191 -13.93 -20.63 3.68
N HIS A 192 -13.73 -21.94 3.89
CA HIS A 192 -12.47 -22.47 4.43
C HIS A 192 -11.33 -22.42 3.41
N ALA A 193 -11.65 -22.38 2.11
CA ALA A 193 -10.68 -22.29 1.03
C ALA A 193 -10.11 -20.86 0.91
N THR A 194 -10.93 -19.83 1.17
CA THR A 194 -10.47 -18.42 1.16
C THR A 194 -9.53 -18.14 2.31
N ASP A 195 -9.87 -18.55 3.54
CA ASP A 195 -8.99 -18.36 4.70
C ASP A 195 -7.64 -19.09 4.54
N SER A 196 -7.67 -20.25 3.87
CA SER A 196 -6.46 -21.02 3.57
C SER A 196 -5.61 -20.36 2.49
N ALA A 197 -6.23 -19.80 1.45
CA ALA A 197 -5.53 -19.07 0.40
C ALA A 197 -4.87 -17.80 0.93
N ASP A 198 -5.58 -17.01 1.74
CA ASP A 198 -5.05 -15.81 2.40
C ASP A 198 -3.84 -16.15 3.29
N SER A 199 -3.87 -17.31 3.97
CA SER A 199 -2.74 -17.79 4.77
C SER A 199 -1.51 -18.15 3.92
N ILE A 200 -1.71 -18.62 2.68
CA ILE A 200 -0.63 -18.95 1.75
C ILE A 200 -0.07 -17.67 1.12
N GLU A 201 -0.92 -16.73 0.72
CA GLU A 201 -0.48 -15.41 0.27
C GLU A 201 0.40 -14.73 1.32
N ALA A 202 -0.02 -14.77 2.59
CA ALA A 202 0.76 -14.24 3.71
C ALA A 202 2.12 -14.96 3.87
N GLN A 203 2.18 -16.27 3.65
CA GLN A 203 3.44 -17.02 3.66
C GLN A 203 4.36 -16.63 2.50
N ILE A 204 3.82 -16.48 1.29
CA ILE A 204 4.57 -16.04 0.11
C ILE A 204 5.13 -14.63 0.35
N LEU A 205 4.31 -13.71 0.86
CA LEU A 205 4.73 -12.36 1.22
C LEU A 205 5.79 -12.36 2.32
N ALA A 206 5.65 -13.20 3.35
CA ALA A 206 6.65 -13.32 4.41
C ALA A 206 8.00 -13.80 3.87
N VAL A 207 7.99 -14.77 2.95
CA VAL A 207 9.20 -15.21 2.26
C VAL A 207 9.81 -14.07 1.46
N LEU A 208 9.02 -13.35 0.66
CA LEU A 208 9.48 -12.18 -0.09
C LEU A 208 10.13 -11.12 0.81
N VAL A 209 9.58 -10.86 2.00
CA VAL A 209 10.19 -9.97 2.99
C VAL A 209 11.55 -10.51 3.49
N GLU A 210 11.63 -11.81 3.81
CA GLU A 210 12.89 -12.46 4.21
C GLU A 210 13.98 -12.31 3.12
N ILE A 211 13.57 -12.39 1.85
CA ILE A 211 14.47 -12.15 0.71
C ILE A 211 15.04 -10.74 0.76
N ALA A 212 14.18 -9.73 0.94
CA ALA A 212 14.60 -8.33 1.00
C ALA A 212 15.53 -8.02 2.19
N ASP A 213 15.33 -8.68 3.33
CA ASP A 213 16.11 -8.46 4.56
C ASP A 213 17.50 -9.12 4.54
N SER A 214 17.76 -10.08 3.65
CA SER A 214 18.95 -10.94 3.68
C SER A 214 20.28 -10.26 3.26
N THR A 215 20.29 -8.96 2.93
CA THR A 215 21.38 -8.32 2.16
C THR A 215 21.84 -6.96 2.73
N THR A 216 22.88 -6.86 3.58
CA THR A 216 23.24 -5.53 4.16
C THR A 216 24.72 -5.17 4.39
N SER A 217 25.72 -5.89 3.86
CA SER A 217 27.14 -5.65 4.20
C SER A 217 27.88 -4.51 3.45
N THR A 218 27.49 -4.14 2.23
CA THR A 218 28.21 -3.14 1.40
C THR A 218 27.27 -2.06 0.85
N PRO A 219 27.78 -0.90 0.35
CA PRO A 219 26.93 0.12 -0.27
C PRO A 219 26.07 -0.40 -1.44
N ALA A 220 26.63 -1.29 -2.27
CA ALA A 220 25.90 -1.95 -3.35
C ALA A 220 24.79 -2.85 -2.80
N GLN A 221 25.08 -3.64 -1.76
CA GLN A 221 24.09 -4.49 -1.09
C GLN A 221 22.99 -3.69 -0.38
N ARG A 222 23.29 -2.50 0.15
CA ARG A 222 22.25 -1.62 0.72
C ARG A 222 21.31 -1.06 -0.33
N LEU A 223 21.83 -0.70 -1.51
CA LEU A 223 20.99 -0.26 -2.63
C LEU A 223 20.10 -1.42 -3.12
N PHE A 224 20.70 -2.59 -3.29
CA PHE A 224 20.00 -3.81 -3.64
C PHE A 224 18.87 -4.14 -2.65
N ALA A 225 19.13 -4.08 -1.34
CA ALA A 225 18.12 -4.32 -0.31
C ALA A 225 16.99 -3.27 -0.33
N ALA A 226 17.32 -1.99 -0.59
CA ALA A 226 16.30 -0.96 -0.75
C ALA A 226 15.39 -1.24 -1.96
N GLU A 227 15.96 -1.68 -3.08
CA GLU A 227 15.20 -2.04 -4.28
C GLU A 227 14.36 -3.31 -4.07
N ALA A 228 14.88 -4.30 -3.35
CA ALA A 228 14.13 -5.49 -2.96
C ALA A 228 12.97 -5.13 -2.03
N HIS A 229 13.19 -4.27 -1.02
CA HIS A 229 12.11 -3.78 -0.16
C HIS A 229 11.03 -3.06 -0.94
N ASP A 230 11.38 -2.17 -1.86
CA ASP A 230 10.43 -1.47 -2.73
C ASP A 230 9.57 -2.46 -3.54
N ALA A 231 10.18 -3.51 -4.12
CA ALA A 231 9.45 -4.54 -4.87
C ALA A 231 8.46 -5.32 -3.99
N VAL A 232 8.87 -5.74 -2.79
CA VAL A 232 7.99 -6.45 -1.85
C VAL A 232 6.86 -5.57 -1.35
N ARG A 233 7.18 -4.31 -1.01
CA ARG A 233 6.21 -3.30 -0.57
C ARG A 233 5.21 -2.98 -1.68
N PHE A 234 5.63 -3.03 -2.94
CA PHE A 234 4.74 -2.88 -4.08
C PHE A 234 3.73 -4.03 -4.15
N VAL A 235 4.15 -5.29 -3.97
CA VAL A 235 3.22 -6.44 -3.89
C VAL A 235 2.25 -6.27 -2.72
N GLU A 236 2.75 -5.87 -1.55
CA GLU A 236 1.92 -5.60 -0.36
C GLU A 236 0.88 -4.51 -0.66
N ALA A 237 1.29 -3.40 -1.27
CA ALA A 237 0.41 -2.29 -1.59
C ALA A 237 -0.70 -2.71 -2.57
N MET A 238 -0.39 -3.54 -3.56
CA MET A 238 -1.36 -4.01 -4.55
C MET A 238 -2.33 -5.06 -4.00
N SER A 239 -1.92 -5.82 -2.98
CA SER A 239 -2.75 -6.86 -2.36
C SER A 239 -3.70 -6.32 -1.29
N ARG A 240 -3.57 -5.05 -0.91
CA ARG A 240 -4.40 -4.40 0.11
C ARG A 240 -5.71 -3.85 -0.47
N ARG A 241 -6.74 -3.82 0.36
CA ARG A 241 -7.97 -3.05 0.11
C ARG A 241 -7.85 -1.67 0.72
N TYR A 242 -8.27 -0.66 -0.04
CA TYR A 242 -8.25 0.73 0.39
C TYR A 242 -9.65 1.27 0.52
N THR A 243 -9.84 2.20 1.45
CA THR A 243 -11.09 2.97 1.60
C THR A 243 -11.33 3.84 0.36
N ALA A 244 -10.27 4.40 -0.21
CA ALA A 244 -10.34 5.17 -1.44
C ALA A 244 -9.08 4.97 -2.30
N VAL A 245 -9.27 4.98 -3.62
CA VAL A 245 -8.18 5.06 -4.60
C VAL A 245 -8.32 6.38 -5.34
N LEU A 246 -7.29 7.22 -5.31
CA LEU A 246 -7.30 8.58 -5.84
C LEU A 246 -6.62 8.59 -7.22
N MET A 247 -7.39 8.88 -8.28
CA MET A 247 -6.92 9.15 -9.64
C MET A 247 -7.96 9.97 -10.41
#